data_AF-A0A379FK21-F1
#
_entry.id   AF-A0A379FK21-F1
#
_cell.length_a   1.000
_cell.length_b   1.000
_cell.length_c   1.000
_cell.angle_alpha   90.00
_cell.angle_beta   90.00
_cell.angle_gamma   90.00
#
_symmetry.space_group_name_H-M   'P 1'
#
loop_
_entity.id
_entity.type
_entity.pdbx_description
1 polymer ?
#
loop_
_entity_poly.entity_id
_entity_poly.type
_entity_poly.pdbx_seq_one_letter_code
_entity_poly.pdbx_strand_id
1 'polypeptide(L)'
;MGAGVIKQKLPALIKSIQPSGKPVIWMIVPMHGNTKNAKEGYKTRYFTGITNEMIQFIHILKEAGVHLGGAHLEMTGLDVTECTGRYP
;
A
#
# COMPACT_ATOMS: atom_id res chain seq x y z
N MET A 1 -5.06 -1.48 0.68
CA MET A 1 -6.26 -0.77 1.20
C MET A 1 -6.54 0.52 0.45
N GLY A 2 -5.53 1.14 -0.16
CA GLY A 2 -5.59 2.46 -0.77
C GLY A 2 -5.08 3.53 0.18
N ALA A 3 -4.35 4.51 -0.36
CA ALA A 3 -3.75 5.60 0.43
C ALA A 3 -4.77 6.43 1.21
N GLY A 4 -6.01 6.52 0.74
CA GLY A 4 -7.09 7.24 1.42
C GLY A 4 -7.75 6.49 2.59
N VAL A 5 -7.47 5.19 2.75
CA VAL A 5 -8.20 4.32 3.68
C VAL A 5 -7.28 3.67 4.71
N ILE A 6 -6.02 3.42 4.35
CA ILE A 6 -5.09 2.62 5.16
C ILE A 6 -4.97 3.11 6.61
N LYS A 7 -4.84 4.44 6.82
CA LYS A 7 -4.71 5.04 8.15
C LYS A 7 -5.92 4.78 9.06
N GLN A 8 -7.10 4.61 8.48
CA GLN A 8 -8.34 4.39 9.23
C GLN A 8 -8.57 2.91 9.56
N LYS A 9 -8.11 1.99 8.70
CA LYS A 9 -8.48 0.57 8.78
C LYS A 9 -7.36 -0.32 9.33
N LEU A 10 -6.11 -0.09 8.93
CA LEU A 10 -5.01 -0.99 9.29
C LEU A 10 -4.74 -1.04 10.81
N PRO A 11 -4.75 0.07 11.58
CA PRO A 11 -4.48 0.01 13.02
C PRO A 11 -5.44 -0.91 13.78
N ALA A 12 -6.72 -0.94 13.39
CA ALA A 12 -7.72 -1.79 14.02
C ALA A 12 -7.45 -3.30 13.79
N LEU A 13 -6.95 -3.67 12.60
CA LEU A 13 -6.57 -5.05 12.29
C LEU A 13 -5.33 -5.49 13.06
N ILE A 14 -4.34 -4.60 13.20
CA ILE A 14 -3.13 -4.90 13.99
C ILE A 14 -3.53 -5.14 15.45
N LYS A 15 -4.36 -4.25 16.03
CA LYS A 15 -4.82 -4.37 17.42
C LYS A 15 -5.63 -5.64 17.66
N SER A 16 -6.42 -6.10 16.70
CA SER A 16 -7.24 -7.31 16.88
C SER A 16 -6.42 -8.60 16.83
N ILE A 17 -5.32 -8.65 16.07
CA ILE A 17 -4.50 -9.85 15.95
C ILE A 17 -3.40 -9.94 17.00
N GLN A 18 -2.91 -8.82 17.52
CA GLN A 18 -1.83 -8.78 18.52
C GLN A 18 -2.06 -9.73 19.73
N PRO A 19 -3.26 -9.80 20.35
CA PRO A 19 -3.51 -10.70 21.48
C PRO A 19 -3.37 -12.18 21.14
N SER A 20 -3.47 -12.56 19.87
CA SER A 20 -3.34 -13.96 19.45
C SER A 20 -1.91 -14.50 19.57
N GLY A 21 -0.91 -13.62 19.71
CA GLY A 21 0.50 -14.00 19.76
C GLY A 21 1.05 -14.66 18.49
N LYS A 22 0.28 -14.69 17.40
CA LYS A 22 0.68 -15.34 16.15
C LYS A 22 1.74 -14.51 15.41
N PRO A 23 2.85 -15.12 14.96
CA PRO A 23 3.91 -14.42 14.23
C PRO A 23 3.50 -14.19 12.77
N VAL A 24 2.65 -13.20 12.54
CA VAL A 24 2.22 -12.82 11.18
C VAL A 24 3.24 -11.92 10.50
N ILE A 25 3.33 -12.03 9.18
CA ILE A 25 4.11 -11.13 8.34
C ILE A 25 3.19 -10.05 7.80
N TRP A 26 3.46 -8.79 8.14
CA TRP A 26 2.76 -7.64 7.60
C TRP A 26 3.41 -7.22 6.28
N MET A 27 2.72 -7.43 5.17
CA MET A 27 3.14 -6.95 3.85
C MET A 27 2.13 -5.94 3.29
N ILE A 28 2.63 -4.97 2.52
CA ILE A 28 1.78 -4.02 1.80
C ILE A 28 1.63 -4.39 0.33
N VAL A 29 0.40 -4.23 -0.19
CA VAL A 29 0.12 -4.27 -1.64
C VAL A 29 -0.47 -2.92 -2.06
N PRO A 30 0.37 -1.92 -2.42
CA PRO A 30 -0.07 -0.56 -2.70
C PRO A 30 -0.64 -0.39 -4.13
N MET A 31 -0.82 -1.48 -4.88
CA MET A 31 -1.27 -1.44 -6.27
C MET A 31 -2.80 -1.40 -6.37
N HIS A 32 -3.46 -2.48 -5.95
CA HIS A 32 -4.89 -2.71 -6.18
C HIS A 32 -5.79 -1.61 -5.60
N GLY A 33 -5.53 -1.18 -4.36
CA GLY A 33 -6.34 -0.18 -3.66
C GLY A 33 -6.22 1.25 -4.20
N ASN A 34 -5.25 1.52 -5.08
CA ASN A 34 -5.02 2.84 -5.68
C ASN A 34 -5.39 2.90 -7.16
N THR A 35 -6.07 1.89 -7.70
CA THR A 35 -6.51 1.87 -9.10
C THR A 35 -7.52 2.99 -9.39
N LYS A 36 -7.33 3.69 -10.51
CA LYS A 36 -8.19 4.76 -11.02
C LYS A 36 -8.47 4.52 -12.50
N ASN A 37 -9.58 5.08 -12.99
CA ASN A 37 -9.84 5.16 -14.42
C ASN A 37 -9.22 6.47 -14.95
N ALA A 38 -8.34 6.35 -15.94
CA ALA A 38 -7.86 7.48 -16.74
C ALA A 38 -8.91 7.88 -17.78
N LYS A 39 -8.58 8.90 -18.58
CA LYS A 39 -9.35 9.20 -19.80
C LYS A 39 -9.34 7.96 -20.72
N GLU A 40 -10.39 7.83 -21.53
CA GLU A 40 -10.52 6.77 -22.54
C GLU A 40 -10.63 5.33 -21.98
N GLY A 41 -10.91 5.18 -20.68
CA GLY A 41 -11.25 3.88 -20.08
C GLY A 41 -10.08 3.03 -19.62
N TYR A 42 -8.83 3.50 -19.76
CA TYR A 42 -7.67 2.81 -19.23
C TYR A 42 -7.68 2.81 -17.70
N LYS A 43 -7.38 1.65 -17.09
CA LYS A 43 -7.08 1.59 -15.66
C LYS A 43 -5.62 1.98 -15.45
N THR A 44 -5.39 2.90 -14.53
CA THR A 44 -4.05 3.38 -14.16
C THR A 44 -3.93 3.52 -12.65
N ARG A 45 -2.72 3.77 -12.17
CA ARG A 45 -2.41 4.11 -10.78
C ARG A 45 -1.47 5.30 -10.78
N TYR A 46 -1.74 6.28 -9.92
CA TYR A 46 -0.83 7.39 -9.70
C TYR A 46 0.31 6.95 -8.77
N PHE A 47 1.56 7.23 -9.17
CA PHE A 47 2.75 6.89 -8.41
C PHE A 47 2.68 7.42 -6.96
N THR A 48 2.15 8.64 -6.79
CA THR A 48 1.95 9.27 -5.48
C THR A 48 0.97 8.51 -4.59
N GLY A 49 -0.07 7.89 -5.16
CA GLY A 49 -0.99 7.03 -4.41
C GLY A 49 -0.28 5.78 -3.88
N ILE A 50 0.52 5.14 -4.73
CA ILE A 50 1.31 3.96 -4.38
C ILE A 50 2.29 4.30 -3.26
N THR A 51 3.09 5.38 -3.41
CA THR A 51 4.08 5.77 -2.40
C THR A 51 3.45 6.27 -1.11
N ASN A 52 2.35 7.02 -1.16
CA ASN A 52 1.68 7.50 0.04
C ASN A 52 1.08 6.35 0.86
N GLU A 53 0.58 5.28 0.23
CA GLU A 53 0.14 4.11 0.97
C GLU A 53 1.34 3.39 1.63
N MET A 54 2.48 3.26 0.93
CA MET A 54 3.71 2.67 1.51
C MET A 54 4.23 3.46 2.71
N ILE A 55 4.31 4.79 2.61
CA ILE A 55 4.76 5.64 3.72
C ILE A 55 3.83 5.51 4.93
N GLN A 56 2.51 5.57 4.70
CA GLN A 56 1.54 5.40 5.78
C GLN A 56 1.64 4.03 6.44
N PHE A 57 1.82 2.96 5.66
CA PHE A 57 2.02 1.61 6.18
C PHE A 57 3.25 1.52 7.08
N ILE A 58 4.39 2.05 6.63
CA ILE A 58 5.64 2.09 7.42
C ILE A 58 5.40 2.81 8.76
N HIS A 59 4.76 3.98 8.73
CA HIS A 59 4.46 4.74 9.95
C HIS A 59 3.51 3.98 10.89
N ILE A 60 2.43 3.40 10.38
CA ILE A 60 1.46 2.64 11.17
C ILE A 60 2.12 1.44 11.84
N LEU A 61 2.95 0.68 11.13
CA LEU A 61 3.65 -0.47 11.72
C LEU A 61 4.66 -0.04 12.79
N LYS A 62 5.39 1.05 12.54
CA LYS A 62 6.34 1.62 13.50
C LYS A 62 5.64 2.09 14.77
N GLU A 63 4.52 2.80 14.65
CA GLU A 63 3.69 3.25 15.78
C GLU A 63 3.09 2.08 16.56
N ALA A 64 2.69 1.01 15.87
CA ALA A 64 2.15 -0.19 16.50
C ALA A 64 3.22 -1.13 17.10
N GLY A 65 4.52 -0.82 16.91
CA GLY A 65 5.62 -1.64 17.39
C GLY A 65 5.70 -3.03 16.73
N VAL A 66 5.24 -3.17 15.49
CA VAL A 66 5.25 -4.44 14.75
C VAL A 66 6.25 -4.42 13.61
N HIS A 67 6.79 -5.59 13.27
CA HIS A 67 7.81 -5.72 12.22
C HIS A 67 7.22 -5.47 10.82
N LEU A 68 7.96 -4.70 10.01
CA LEU A 68 7.65 -4.45 8.60
C LEU A 68 8.15 -5.62 7.75
N GLY A 69 7.22 -6.44 7.25
CA GLY A 69 7.53 -7.68 6.54
C GLY A 69 7.87 -7.53 5.06
N GLY A 70 7.46 -6.43 4.41
CA GLY A 70 7.85 -6.14 3.03
C GLY A 70 6.72 -5.54 2.18
N ALA A 71 6.95 -5.53 0.87
CA ALA A 71 6.02 -5.00 -0.13
C ALA A 71 5.83 -6.00 -1.27
N HIS A 72 4.61 -6.03 -1.81
CA HIS A 72 4.24 -6.77 -3.01
C HIS A 72 3.84 -5.73 -4.07
N LEU A 73 4.61 -5.68 -5.16
CA LEU A 73 4.41 -4.75 -6.26
C LEU A 73 4.09 -5.51 -7.55
N GLU A 74 3.28 -4.89 -8.40
CA GLU A 74 3.11 -5.30 -9.80
C GLU A 74 4.09 -4.45 -10.63
N MET A 75 5.04 -5.09 -11.30
CA MET A 75 6.04 -4.39 -12.11
C MET A 75 6.40 -5.18 -13.36
N THR A 76 6.90 -4.48 -14.36
CA THR A 76 7.51 -5.04 -15.57
C THR A 76 8.86 -4.37 -15.81
N GLY A 77 9.79 -5.09 -16.43
CA GLY A 77 11.08 -4.54 -16.87
C GLY A 77 11.02 -3.81 -18.21
N LEU A 78 9.84 -3.71 -18.81
CA LEU A 78 9.60 -3.00 -20.06
C LEU A 78 9.36 -1.51 -19.80
N ASP A 79 9.70 -0.67 -20.78
CA ASP A 79 9.40 0.75 -20.76
C ASP A 79 7.92 0.99 -21.13
N VAL A 80 7.08 1.02 -20.10
CA VAL A 80 5.62 1.16 -20.23
C VAL A 80 5.11 2.40 -19.49
N THR A 81 3.95 2.89 -19.90
CA THR A 81 3.31 4.11 -19.34
C THR A 81 2.01 3.81 -18.60
N GLU A 82 1.90 2.63 -17.97
CA GLU A 82 0.66 2.16 -17.32
C GLU A 82 0.35 2.85 -15.99
N CYS A 83 1.40 3.21 -15.24
CA CYS A 83 1.31 4.05 -14.05
C CYS A 83 1.83 5.45 -14.37
N THR A 84 1.24 6.48 -13.76
CA THR A 84 1.53 7.88 -14.09
C THR A 84 2.11 8.65 -12.91
N GLY A 85 2.94 9.64 -13.22
CA GLY A 85 3.63 10.47 -12.23
C GLY A 85 4.96 9.88 -11.76
N ARG A 86 5.56 10.55 -10.77
CA ARG A 86 6.85 10.19 -10.16
C ARG A 86 6.85 10.55 -8.68
N TYR A 87 7.83 10.06 -7.93
CA TYR A 87 8.16 10.65 -6.63
C TYR A 87 8.77 12.04 -6.89
N PRO A 88 8.38 13.09 -6.15
CA PRO A 88 9.05 14.39 -6.21
C PRO A 88 10.52 14.29 -5.80
#